data_AF-A0AA86JF04-F1
#
_entry.id   AF-A0AA86JF04-F1
#
_cell.length_a   1.000
_cell.length_b   1.000
_cell.length_c   1.000
_cell.angle_alpha   90.00
_cell.angle_beta   90.00
_cell.angle_gamma   90.00
#
_symmetry.space_group_name_H-M   'P 1'
#
loop_
_entity.id
_entity.type
_entity.pdbx_description
1 polymer ?
#
loop_
_entity_poly.entity_id
_entity_poly.type
_entity_poly.pdbx_seq_one_letter_code
_entity_poly.pdbx_strand_id
1 'polypeptide(L)'
;MPKRNELFKKLKDLTGYSYEMIAKEFGVTKQHIYSSFCNHSLTYSNSNKFMALKIADIKIKEYQAEIEKLEKFRNEIMESGGEQ
;
A
#
# COMPACT_ATOMS: atom_id res chain seq x y z
N MET A 1 -13.49 19.04 15.17
CA MET A 1 -12.55 18.57 14.13
C MET A 1 -12.96 17.15 13.73
N PRO A 2 -13.16 16.83 12.44
CA PRO A 2 -13.55 15.49 12.05
C PRO A 2 -12.43 14.52 12.43
N LYS A 3 -12.77 13.40 13.08
CA LYS A 3 -11.82 12.33 13.43
C LYS A 3 -11.03 11.99 12.16
N ARG A 4 -9.72 12.28 12.14
CA ARG A 4 -8.83 11.89 11.03
C ARG A 4 -9.13 10.43 10.69
N ASN A 5 -9.39 10.13 9.41
CA ASN A 5 -9.69 8.77 8.97
C ASN A 5 -8.50 7.86 9.32
N GLU A 6 -8.67 7.05 10.37
CA GLU A 6 -7.62 6.18 10.91
C GLU A 6 -7.16 5.13 9.89
N LEU A 7 -8.07 4.67 9.02
CA LEU A 7 -7.76 3.71 7.96
C LEU A 7 -6.78 4.32 6.97
N PHE A 8 -7.04 5.55 6.49
CA PHE A 8 -6.10 6.21 5.58
C PHE A 8 -4.75 6.47 6.24
N LYS A 9 -4.75 6.92 7.50
CA LYS A 9 -3.50 7.17 8.23
C LYS A 9 -2.65 5.90 8.31
N LYS A 10 -3.24 4.79 8.75
CA LYS A 10 -2.55 3.49 8.81
C LYS A 10 -2.08 3.01 7.44
N LEU A 11 -2.92 3.14 6.41
CA LEU A 11 -2.56 2.75 5.05
C LEU A 11 -1.35 3.55 4.56
N LYS A 12 -1.36 4.87 4.74
CA LYS A 12 -0.26 5.76 4.36
C LYS A 12 1.02 5.43 5.13
N ASP A 13 0.92 5.21 6.43
CA ASP A 13 2.08 4.92 7.29
C ASP A 13 2.76 3.58 6.88
N LEU A 14 1.99 2.58 6.46
CA LEU A 14 2.51 1.26 6.07
C LEU A 14 2.97 1.15 4.61
N THR A 15 2.30 1.86 3.70
CA THR A 15 2.49 1.68 2.25
C THR A 15 3.11 2.89 1.57
N GLY A 16 3.14 4.05 2.23
CA GLY A 16 3.53 5.33 1.64
C GLY A 16 2.50 5.94 0.69
N TYR A 17 1.36 5.28 0.44
CA TYR A 17 0.38 5.74 -0.54
C TYR A 17 -0.28 7.07 -0.13
N SER A 18 -0.14 8.08 -1.01
CA SER A 18 -0.88 9.33 -0.90
C SER A 18 -2.28 9.21 -1.53
N TYR A 19 -3.14 10.19 -1.27
CA TYR A 19 -4.43 10.27 -1.97
C TYR A 19 -4.28 10.37 -3.50
N GLU A 20 -3.20 10.96 -4.01
CA GLU A 20 -2.95 11.01 -5.46
C GLU A 20 -2.58 9.65 -6.02
N MET A 21 -1.78 8.87 -5.29
CA MET A 21 -1.39 7.53 -5.69
C MET A 21 -2.61 6.62 -5.74
N ILE A 22 -3.44 6.63 -4.69
CA ILE A 22 -4.71 5.89 -4.68
C ILE A 22 -5.61 6.34 -5.84
N ALA A 23 -5.76 7.65 -6.04
CA ALA A 23 -6.57 8.17 -7.14
C ALA A 23 -6.11 7.65 -8.51
N LYS A 24 -4.79 7.59 -8.73
CA LYS A 24 -4.19 7.04 -9.95
C LYS A 24 -4.48 5.54 -10.11
N GLU A 25 -4.33 4.74 -9.06
CA GLU A 25 -4.62 3.29 -9.09
C GLU A 25 -6.09 2.99 -9.44
N PHE A 26 -7.02 3.82 -8.93
CA PHE A 26 -8.46 3.61 -9.12
C PHE A 26 -9.06 4.41 -10.28
N GLY A 27 -8.25 5.18 -11.03
CA GLY A 27 -8.72 5.96 -12.18
C GLY A 27 -9.71 7.08 -11.81
N VAL A 28 -9.56 7.67 -10.62
CA VAL A 28 -10.44 8.73 -10.10
C VAL A 28 -9.64 9.98 -9.72
N THR A 29 -10.31 11.04 -9.28
CA THR A 29 -9.63 12.26 -8.84
C THR A 29 -9.19 12.17 -7.37
N LYS A 30 -8.11 12.87 -7.01
CA LYS A 30 -7.66 13.03 -5.61
C LYS A 30 -8.79 13.54 -4.71
N GLN A 31 -9.59 14.49 -5.21
CA GLN A 31 -10.73 15.07 -4.49
C GLN A 31 -11.81 14.03 -4.20
N HIS A 32 -12.07 13.11 -5.13
CA HIS A 32 -13.00 12.00 -4.92
C HIS A 32 -12.51 11.09 -3.80
N ILE A 33 -11.24 10.68 -3.81
CA ILE A 33 -10.66 9.86 -2.73
C ILE A 33 -10.74 10.59 -1.38
N TYR A 34 -10.33 11.85 -1.32
CA TYR A 34 -10.42 12.63 -0.08
C TYR A 34 -11.86 12.68 0.45
N SER A 35 -12.81 13.00 -0.42
CA SER A 35 -14.24 13.07 -0.06
C SER A 35 -14.77 11.71 0.40
N SER A 36 -14.37 10.63 -0.27
CA SER A 36 -14.72 9.25 0.08
C SER A 36 -14.21 8.87 1.46
N PHE A 37 -12.93 9.10 1.75
CA PHE A 37 -12.34 8.81 3.06
C PHE A 37 -12.86 9.76 4.17
N CYS A 38 -13.39 10.92 3.84
CA CYS A 38 -14.08 11.78 4.81
C CYS A 38 -15.58 11.42 5.00
N ASN A 39 -16.11 10.48 4.22
CA ASN A 39 -17.51 10.07 4.29
C ASN A 39 -17.69 8.83 5.18
N HIS A 40 -18.61 8.92 6.14
CA HIS A 40 -18.89 7.88 7.13
C HIS A 40 -20.11 7.00 6.80
N SER A 41 -20.74 7.19 5.64
CA SER A 41 -21.84 6.30 5.22
C SER A 41 -21.33 4.86 5.04
N LEU A 42 -22.21 3.89 5.23
CA LEU A 42 -21.85 2.48 5.13
C LEU A 42 -21.27 2.13 3.75
N THR A 43 -21.84 2.70 2.69
CA THR A 43 -21.36 2.52 1.31
C THR A 43 -19.94 3.03 1.12
N TYR A 44 -19.65 4.25 1.58
CA TYR A 44 -18.30 4.83 1.48
C TYR A 44 -17.31 4.10 2.38
N SER A 45 -17.73 3.68 3.58
CA SER A 45 -16.90 2.88 4.49
C SER A 45 -16.47 1.56 3.85
N ASN A 46 -17.39 0.82 3.24
CA ASN A 46 -17.08 -0.43 2.55
C ASN A 46 -16.21 -0.20 1.31
N SER A 47 -16.49 0.85 0.54
CA SER A 47 -15.66 1.23 -0.61
C SER A 47 -14.22 1.58 -0.19
N ASN A 48 -14.05 2.37 0.88
CA ASN A 48 -12.74 2.72 1.42
C ASN A 48 -11.96 1.51 1.94
N LYS A 49 -12.65 0.54 2.57
CA LYS A 49 -12.03 -0.73 2.99
C LYS A 49 -11.55 -1.52 1.77
N PHE A 50 -12.39 -1.65 0.73
CA PHE A 50 -11.99 -2.32 -0.50
C PHE A 50 -10.77 -1.66 -1.15
N MET A 51 -10.77 -0.33 -1.25
CA MET A 51 -9.63 0.42 -1.77
C MET A 51 -8.36 0.16 -0.95
N ALA A 52 -8.44 0.26 0.38
CA ALA A 52 -7.31 0.03 1.27
C ALA A 52 -6.76 -1.41 1.17
N LEU A 53 -7.64 -2.41 1.07
CA LEU A 53 -7.25 -3.81 0.90
C LEU A 53 -6.47 -4.03 -0.39
N LYS A 54 -6.96 -3.47 -1.51
CA LYS A 54 -6.26 -3.58 -2.80
C LYS A 54 -4.87 -2.95 -2.78
N ILE A 55 -4.73 -1.78 -2.15
CA ILE A 55 -3.41 -1.14 -1.99
C ILE A 55 -2.50 -1.99 -1.10
N ALA A 56 -3.02 -2.56 -0.01
CA ALA A 56 -2.25 -3.47 0.83
C ALA A 56 -1.77 -4.70 0.06
N ASP A 57 -2.63 -5.33 -0.75
CA ASP A 57 -2.28 -6.48 -1.58
C ASP A 57 -1.18 -6.14 -2.59
N ILE A 58 -1.26 -4.97 -3.23
CA ILE A 58 -0.22 -4.50 -4.16
C ILE A 58 1.11 -4.38 -3.41
N LYS A 59 1.10 -3.75 -2.24
CA LYS A 59 2.33 -3.50 -1.49
C LYS A 59 2.96 -4.76 -0.89
N ILE A 60 2.13 -5.73 -0.49
CA ILE A 60 2.60 -7.06 -0.08
C ILE A 60 3.36 -7.73 -1.23
N LYS A 61 2.84 -7.70 -2.46
CA LYS A 61 3.50 -8.30 -3.61
C LYS A 61 4.83 -7.61 -3.95
N GLU A 62 4.88 -6.28 -3.83
CA GLU A 62 6.12 -5.54 -4.03
C GLU A 62 7.18 -5.94 -2.98
N TYR A 63 6.80 -6.00 -1.70
CA TYR A 63 7.73 -6.43 -0.65
C TYR A 63 8.18 -7.89 -0.80
N GLN A 64 7.29 -8.79 -1.25
CA GLN A 64 7.68 -10.16 -1.56
C GLN A 64 8.74 -10.22 -2.67
N ALA A 65 8.56 -9.44 -3.75
CA ALA A 65 9.53 -9.37 -4.83
C ALA A 65 10.88 -8.76 -4.38
N GLU A 66 10.86 -7.80 -3.46
CA GLU A 66 12.09 -7.24 -2.87
C GLU A 66 12.81 -8.26 -1.99
N ILE A 67 12.08 -9.00 -1.16
CA ILE A 67 12.63 -10.09 -0.35
C ILE A 67 13.30 -11.14 -1.25
N GLU A 68 12.64 -11.58 -2.32
CA GLU A 68 13.21 -12.56 -3.26
C GLU A 68 14.52 -12.06 -3.91
N LYS A 69 14.61 -10.76 -4.24
CA LYS A 69 15.86 -10.17 -4.78
C LYS A 69 16.98 -10.20 -3.74
N LEU A 70 16.67 -9.86 -2.50
CA LEU A 70 17.65 -9.87 -1.40
C LEU A 70 18.10 -11.29 -1.06
N GLU A 71 17.20 -12.28 -1.11
CA GLU A 71 17.53 -13.69 -0.91
C GLU A 71 18.46 -14.21 -2.00
N LYS A 72 18.20 -13.87 -3.27
CA LYS A 72 19.11 -14.21 -4.39
C LYS A 72 20.50 -13.61 -4.17
N PHE A 73 20.58 -12.33 -3.85
CA PHE A 73 21.84 -11.67 -3.57
C PHE A 73 22.59 -12.27 -2.37
N ARG A 74 21.86 -12.63 -1.31
CA ARG A 74 22.43 -13.35 -0.15
C ARG A 74 23.05 -14.69 -0.58
N ASN A 75 22.36 -15.45 -1.42
CA ASN A 75 22.86 -16.74 -1.90
C ASN A 75 24.11 -16.56 -2.79
N GLU A 76 24.12 -15.55 -3.67
CA GLU A 76 25.31 -15.20 -4.47
C GLU A 76 26.54 -14.92 -3.59
N ILE A 77 26.37 -14.20 -2.47
CA ILE A 77 27.45 -13.94 -1.50
C ILE A 77 27.91 -15.24 -0.82
N MET A 78 26.98 -16.12 -0.45
CA MET A 78 27.32 -17.38 0.23
C MET A 78 28.03 -18.36 -0.70
N GLU A 79 27.63 -18.46 -1.97
CA GLU A 79 28.23 -19.34 -2.96
C GLU A 79 29.61 -18.84 -3.42
N SER A 80 29.81 -17.52 -3.50
CA SER A 80 31.11 -16.91 -3.81
C SER A 80 32.15 -17.01 -2.68
N GLY A 81 31.75 -17.47 -1.48
CA GLY A 81 32.65 -17.74 -0.35
C GLY A 81 33.18 -19.19 -0.28
N GLY A 82 32.77 -20.07 -1.20
CA GLY A 82 33.11 -21.50 -1.20
C GLY A 82 34.38 -21.89 -1.97
N GLU A 83 35.11 -20.93 -2.54
CA GLU A 83 36.40 -21.15 -3.22
C GLU A 83 37.57 -20.75 -2.30
N GLN A 84 37.85 -21.55 -1.27
CA GLN A 84 39.16 -21.63 -0.60
C GLN A 84 39.47 -23.06 -0.15
#